data_AF-A0A1L4FSY2-F1
#
_entry.id   AF-A0A1L4FSY2-F1
#
_cell.length_a   1.000
_cell.length_b   1.000
_cell.length_c   1.000
_cell.angle_alpha   90.00
_cell.angle_beta   90.00
_cell.angle_gamma   90.00
#
_symmetry.space_group_name_H-M   'P 1'
#
loop_
_entity.id
_entity.type
_entity.pdbx_description
1 polymer ?
#
loop_
_entity_poly.entity_id
_entity_poly.type
_entity_poly.pdbx_seq_one_letter_code
_entity_poly.pdbx_strand_id
1 'polypeptide(L)'
;MEKNKKVSYSEFRTLFVIKVKNTIDQEKTKLVKVKRKGEIAKRQKFITSCEKLLNELSTRVIKDSDLVANNKVFDKMKSEETLRKLMPLFTFLVILIVSVAILITVFVVKDYSNNL
;
A
#
# COMPACT_ATOMS: atom_id res chain seq x y z
N MET A 1 -1.37 23.43 30.62
CA MET A 1 -0.34 22.37 30.45
C MET A 1 -1.04 21.07 30.08
N GLU A 2 -1.24 20.84 28.79
CA GLU A 2 -1.85 19.59 28.31
C GLU A 2 -0.86 18.44 28.47
N LYS A 3 -1.33 17.37 29.11
CA LYS A 3 -0.55 16.17 29.43
C LYS A 3 -0.10 15.51 28.14
N ASN A 4 1.20 15.57 27.83
CA ASN A 4 1.87 14.63 26.93
C ASN A 4 1.69 13.21 27.50
N LYS A 5 0.55 12.58 27.24
CA LYS A 5 0.32 11.16 27.51
C LYS A 5 1.26 10.38 26.60
N LYS A 6 2.44 10.05 27.09
CA LYS A 6 3.27 8.99 26.51
C LYS A 6 2.39 7.73 26.48
N VAL A 7 1.91 7.37 25.30
CA VAL A 7 1.17 6.13 25.07
C VAL A 7 2.00 4.99 25.66
N SER A 8 1.39 4.20 26.54
CA SER A 8 2.13 3.10 27.17
C SER A 8 2.47 2.05 26.11
N TYR A 9 3.59 1.35 26.25
CA TYR A 9 3.96 0.29 25.29
C TYR A 9 2.89 -0.82 25.20
N SER A 10 2.14 -1.05 26.29
CA SER A 10 1.01 -1.98 26.31
C SER A 10 -0.17 -1.49 25.45
N GLU A 11 -0.49 -0.19 25.54
CA GLU A 11 -1.52 0.44 24.69
C GLU A 11 -1.07 0.44 23.23
N PHE A 12 0.19 0.77 22.97
CA PHE A 12 0.78 0.74 21.62
C PHE A 12 0.71 -0.67 21.01
N ARG A 13 1.06 -1.71 21.78
CA ARG A 13 0.95 -3.10 21.34
C ARG A 13 -0.48 -3.47 20.99
N THR A 14 -1.43 -3.09 21.83
CA THR A 14 -2.86 -3.35 21.59
C THR A 14 -3.33 -2.69 20.29
N LEU A 15 -2.99 -1.41 20.10
CA LEU A 15 -3.30 -0.69 18.86
C LEU A 15 -2.64 -1.32 17.64
N PHE A 16 -1.38 -1.77 17.78
CA PHE A 16 -0.66 -2.41 16.69
C PHE A 16 -1.28 -3.76 16.31
N VAL A 17 -1.66 -4.58 17.30
CA VAL A 17 -2.40 -5.82 17.10
C VAL A 17 -3.72 -5.58 16.36
N ILE A 18 -4.51 -4.59 16.80
CA ILE A 18 -5.77 -4.22 16.14
C ILE A 18 -5.52 -3.79 14.70
N LYS A 19 -4.49 -2.97 14.45
CA LYS A 19 -4.12 -2.49 13.11
C LYS A 19 -3.72 -3.62 12.17
N VAL A 20 -2.93 -4.59 12.65
CA VAL A 20 -2.54 -5.77 11.87
C VAL A 20 -3.76 -6.64 11.59
N LYS A 21 -4.60 -6.90 12.59
CA LYS A 21 -5.84 -7.68 12.45
C LYS A 21 -6.80 -7.07 11.42
N ASN A 22 -7.09 -5.77 11.53
CA ASN A 22 -7.93 -5.06 10.57
C ASN A 22 -7.37 -5.13 9.15
N THR A 23 -6.04 -5.10 9.00
CA THR A 23 -5.40 -5.23 7.68
C THR A 23 -5.57 -6.64 7.10
N ILE A 24 -5.46 -7.68 7.93
CA ILE A 24 -5.73 -9.07 7.53
C ILE A 24 -7.17 -9.22 7.07
N ASP A 25 -8.14 -8.71 7.84
CA ASP A 25 -9.57 -8.82 7.51
C ASP A 25 -9.90 -8.09 6.19
N GLN A 26 -9.30 -6.91 5.98
CA GLN A 26 -9.42 -6.17 4.72
C GLN A 26 -8.85 -6.96 3.53
N GLU A 27 -7.67 -7.57 3.68
CA GLU A 27 -7.05 -8.34 2.60
C GLU A 27 -7.75 -9.67 2.33
N LYS A 28 -8.26 -10.37 3.37
CA LYS A 28 -9.12 -11.55 3.20
C LYS A 28 -10.40 -11.21 2.44
N THR A 29 -11.05 -10.10 2.78
CA THR A 29 -12.24 -9.62 2.06
C THR A 29 -11.94 -9.31 0.59
N LYS A 30 -10.77 -8.74 0.29
CA LYS A 30 -10.33 -8.50 -1.09
C LYS A 30 -10.01 -9.79 -1.83
N LEU A 31 -9.40 -10.77 -1.16
CA LEU A 31 -9.05 -12.06 -1.73
C LEU A 31 -10.26 -12.78 -2.34
N VAL A 32 -11.42 -12.73 -1.65
CA VAL A 32 -12.68 -13.31 -2.14
C VAL A 32 -13.12 -12.70 -3.49
N LYS A 33 -12.76 -11.44 -3.77
CA LYS A 33 -13.14 -10.72 -4.99
C LYS A 33 -12.15 -10.91 -6.14
N VAL A 34 -10.96 -11.47 -5.89
CA VAL A 34 -9.88 -11.58 -6.87
C VAL A 34 -10.04 -12.87 -7.67
N LYS A 35 -10.10 -12.76 -9.00
CA LYS A 35 -10.22 -13.91 -9.92
C LYS A 35 -8.89 -14.40 -10.49
N ARG A 36 -7.83 -13.59 -10.43
CA ARG A 36 -6.52 -13.90 -11.03
C ARG A 36 -5.66 -14.73 -10.07
N LYS A 37 -5.35 -15.98 -10.42
CA LYS A 37 -4.53 -16.91 -9.60
C LYS A 37 -3.21 -16.30 -9.10
N GLY A 38 -2.49 -15.56 -9.95
CA GLY A 38 -1.23 -14.91 -9.57
C GLY A 38 -1.39 -13.77 -8.56
N GLU A 39 -2.53 -13.09 -8.55
CA GLU A 39 -2.84 -12.06 -7.56
C GLU A 39 -3.32 -12.66 -6.24
N ILE A 40 -4.08 -13.77 -6.30
CA ILE A 40 -4.46 -14.56 -5.12
C ILE A 40 -3.21 -15.02 -4.37
N ALA A 41 -2.23 -15.64 -5.06
CA ALA A 41 -1.01 -16.11 -4.42
C ALA A 41 -0.20 -14.99 -3.73
N LYS A 42 -0.11 -13.81 -4.37
CA LYS A 42 0.57 -12.64 -3.80
C LYS A 42 -0.13 -12.12 -2.55
N ARG A 43 -1.46 -11.98 -2.60
CA ARG A 43 -2.27 -11.54 -1.44
C ARG A 43 -2.23 -12.56 -0.32
N GLN A 44 -2.32 -13.85 -0.63
CA GLN A 44 -2.22 -14.91 0.37
C GLN A 44 -0.86 -14.88 1.08
N LYS A 45 0.25 -14.68 0.35
CA LYS A 45 1.58 -14.51 0.93
C LYS A 45 1.65 -13.31 1.89
N PHE A 46 1.03 -12.19 1.51
CA PHE A 46 0.94 -11.01 2.37
C PHE A 46 0.11 -11.28 3.63
N ILE A 47 -1.05 -11.93 3.50
CA ILE A 47 -1.92 -12.33 4.62
C ILE A 47 -1.15 -13.22 5.60
N THR A 48 -0.47 -14.27 5.11
CA THR A 48 0.32 -15.18 5.95
C THR A 48 1.45 -14.44 6.68
N SER A 49 2.07 -13.45 6.04
CA SER A 49 3.10 -12.63 6.69
C SER A 49 2.51 -11.76 7.81
N CYS A 50 1.32 -11.20 7.59
CA CYS A 50 0.60 -10.44 8.62
C CYS A 50 0.11 -11.33 9.78
N GLU A 51 -0.35 -12.55 9.49
CA GLU A 51 -0.78 -13.53 10.51
C GLU A 51 0.41 -13.95 11.38
N LYS A 52 1.59 -14.14 10.79
CA LYS A 52 2.83 -14.40 11.54
C LYS A 52 3.17 -13.24 12.48
N LEU A 53 3.15 -12.00 11.96
CA LEU A 53 3.39 -10.80 12.77
C LEU A 53 2.35 -10.65 13.90
N LEU A 54 1.08 -10.92 13.62
CA LEU A 54 0.00 -10.89 14.62
C LEU A 54 0.29 -11.89 15.75
N ASN A 55 0.74 -13.10 15.41
CA ASN A 55 1.10 -14.11 16.38
C ASN A 55 2.31 -13.67 17.23
N GLU A 56 3.36 -13.14 16.63
CA GLU A 56 4.55 -12.62 17.32
C GLU A 56 4.22 -11.44 18.26
N LEU A 57 3.28 -10.58 17.87
CA LEU A 57 2.79 -9.49 18.70
C LEU A 57 1.95 -9.97 19.89
N SER A 58 1.10 -10.99 19.68
CA SER A 58 0.20 -11.55 20.69
C SER A 58 0.93 -12.40 21.72
N THR A 59 1.94 -13.16 21.28
CA THR A 59 2.80 -14.01 22.12
C THR A 59 3.90 -13.25 22.85
N ARG A 60 3.98 -11.92 22.66
CA ARG A 60 5.02 -11.03 23.22
C ARG A 60 6.45 -11.44 22.85
N VAL A 61 6.63 -12.15 21.73
CA VAL A 61 7.96 -12.47 21.19
C VAL A 61 8.71 -11.20 20.80
N ILE A 62 7.99 -10.24 20.20
CA ILE A 62 8.53 -8.89 19.94
C ILE A 62 8.59 -8.13 21.27
N LYS A 63 9.76 -7.62 21.65
CA LYS A 63 9.92 -6.78 22.85
C LYS A 63 9.27 -5.41 22.68
N ASP A 64 8.90 -4.78 23.79
CA ASP A 64 8.24 -3.47 23.76
C ASP A 64 9.11 -2.38 23.12
N SER A 65 10.43 -2.45 23.31
CA SER A 65 11.43 -1.58 22.65
C SER A 65 11.35 -1.64 21.12
N ASP A 66 10.99 -2.80 20.59
CA ASP A 66 11.06 -3.11 19.16
C ASP A 66 9.71 -2.89 18.47
N LEU A 67 8.64 -2.61 19.23
CA LEU A 67 7.29 -2.39 18.70
C LEU A 67 7.24 -1.26 17.68
N VAL A 68 7.96 -0.16 17.92
CA VAL A 68 8.00 1.00 17.02
C VAL A 68 8.69 0.64 15.71
N ALA A 69 9.81 -0.08 15.77
CA ALA A 69 10.54 -0.53 14.59
C ALA A 69 9.69 -1.50 13.75
N ASN A 70 9.04 -2.47 14.41
CA ASN A 70 8.16 -3.43 13.74
C ASN A 70 6.92 -2.76 13.12
N ASN A 71 6.33 -1.76 13.79
CA ASN A 71 5.23 -0.99 13.20
C ASN A 71 5.69 -0.21 11.94
N LYS A 72 6.90 0.36 11.95
CA LYS A 72 7.45 1.03 10.74
C LYS A 72 7.66 0.06 9.59
N VAL A 73 8.17 -1.15 9.86
CA VAL A 73 8.34 -2.20 8.84
C VAL A 73 6.99 -2.61 8.27
N PHE A 74 5.99 -2.81 9.12
CA PHE A 74 4.63 -3.11 8.72
C PHE A 74 4.02 -2.00 7.84
N ASP A 75 4.19 -0.73 8.24
CA ASP A 75 3.70 0.42 7.48
C ASP A 75 4.37 0.50 6.10
N LYS A 76 5.68 0.23 6.01
CA LYS A 76 6.38 0.14 4.73
C LYS A 76 5.80 -0.96 3.85
N MET A 77 5.60 -2.16 4.38
CA MET A 77 5.02 -3.30 3.65
C MET A 77 3.63 -2.97 3.09
N LYS A 78 2.78 -2.29 3.88
CA LYS A 78 1.45 -1.83 3.44
C LYS A 78 1.53 -0.74 2.38
N SER A 79 2.47 0.20 2.51
CA SER A 79 2.66 1.29 1.55
C SER A 79 3.14 0.77 0.18
N GLU A 80 4.05 -0.19 0.15
CA GLU A 80 4.54 -0.81 -1.08
C GLU A 80 3.42 -1.53 -1.84
N GLU A 81 2.53 -2.22 -1.12
CA GLU A 81 1.37 -2.86 -1.75
C GLU A 81 0.39 -1.81 -2.33
N THR A 82 0.23 -0.67 -1.64
CA THR A 82 -0.61 0.43 -2.11
C THR A 82 -0.02 1.10 -3.36
N LEU A 83 1.29 1.38 -3.35
CA LEU A 83 2.02 1.95 -4.48
C LEU A 83 1.97 1.04 -5.70
N ARG A 84 2.11 -0.28 -5.52
CA ARG A 84 1.98 -1.25 -6.62
C ARG A 84 0.60 -1.23 -7.27
N LYS A 85 -0.47 -0.93 -6.52
CA LYS A 85 -1.83 -0.77 -7.06
C LYS A 85 -2.01 0.54 -7.83
N LEU A 86 -1.30 1.60 -7.45
CA LEU A 86 -1.33 2.92 -8.09
C LEU A 86 -0.40 3.04 -9.31
N MET A 87 0.64 2.22 -9.40
CA MET A 87 1.58 2.21 -10.52
C MET A 87 0.90 2.15 -11.91
N PRO A 88 -0.07 1.26 -12.18
CA PRO A 88 -0.75 1.23 -13.49
C PRO A 88 -1.54 2.50 -13.81
N LEU A 89 -2.12 3.18 -12.81
CA LEU A 89 -2.76 4.49 -13.00
C LEU A 89 -1.75 5.55 -13.41
N PHE A 90 -0.58 5.55 -12.78
CA PHE A 90 0.50 6.47 -13.12
C PHE A 90 1.03 6.21 -14.54
N THR A 91 1.25 4.94 -14.91
CA THR A 91 1.65 4.57 -16.27
C THR A 91 0.61 5.01 -17.30
N PHE A 92 -0.68 4.81 -17.04
CA PHE A 92 -1.75 5.27 -17.93
C PHE A 92 -1.77 6.78 -18.09
N LEU A 93 -1.61 7.53 -17.00
CA LEU A 93 -1.54 9.00 -17.02
C LEU A 93 -0.38 9.49 -17.90
N VAL A 94 0.80 8.88 -17.78
CA VAL A 94 1.98 9.24 -18.60
C VAL A 94 1.71 8.97 -20.08
N ILE A 95 1.12 7.83 -20.42
CA ILE A 95 0.76 7.50 -21.81
C ILE A 95 -0.22 8.54 -22.37
N LEU A 96 -1.20 8.97 -21.58
CA LEU A 96 -2.17 9.98 -21.97
C LEU A 96 -1.54 11.36 -22.22
N ILE A 97 -0.58 11.77 -21.38
CA ILE A 97 0.16 13.02 -21.59
C ILE A 97 0.97 12.96 -22.89
N VAL A 98 1.66 11.84 -23.14
CA VAL A 98 2.45 11.64 -24.36
C VAL A 98 1.55 11.63 -25.60
N SER A 99 0.39 10.98 -25.54
CA SER A 99 -0.53 10.94 -26.70
C SER A 99 -1.11 12.32 -27.03
N VAL A 100 -1.48 13.11 -26.02
CA VAL A 100 -1.93 14.50 -26.22
C VAL A 100 -0.81 15.37 -26.78
N ALA A 101 0.42 15.23 -26.28
CA ALA A 101 1.57 15.98 -26.81
C ALA A 101 1.84 15.66 -28.30
N ILE A 102 1.73 14.39 -28.69
CA ILE A 102 1.85 13.97 -30.10
C ILE A 102 0.72 14.59 -30.94
N LEU A 103 -0.53 14.52 -30.46
CA LEU A 103 -1.67 15.10 -31.17
C LEU A 103 -1.52 16.61 -31.38
N ILE A 104 -1.11 17.35 -30.35
CA ILE A 104 -0.84 18.79 -30.45
C ILE A 104 0.26 19.05 -31.48
N THR A 105 1.36 18.29 -31.43
CA THR A 105 2.47 18.46 -32.37
C THR A 105 2.03 18.21 -33.81
N VAL A 106 1.27 17.13 -34.07
CA VAL A 106 0.73 16.82 -35.40
C VAL A 106 -0.23 17.91 -35.87
N PHE A 107 -1.09 18.44 -34.98
CA PHE A 107 -2.03 19.49 -35.32
C PHE A 107 -1.32 20.80 -35.68
N VAL A 108 -0.31 21.20 -34.90
CA VAL A 108 0.50 22.40 -35.19
C VAL A 108 1.27 22.24 -36.49
N VAL A 109 1.88 21.08 -36.75
CA VAL A 109 2.61 20.82 -38.01
C VAL A 109 1.68 20.84 -39.22
N LYS A 110 0.48 20.24 -39.10
CA LYS A 110 -0.52 20.23 -40.16
C LYS A 110 -1.06 21.63 -40.45
N ASP A 111 -1.30 22.44 -39.42
CA ASP A 111 -1.74 23.82 -39.57
C ASP A 111 -0.65 24.70 -40.22
N TYR A 112 0.61 24.52 -39.83
CA TYR A 112 1.75 25.17 -40.49
C TYR A 112 1.85 24.80 -41.98
N SER A 113 1.66 23.53 -42.33
CA SER A 113 1.75 23.07 -43.71
C SER A 113 0.59 23.56 -44.60
N ASN A 114 -0.56 23.90 -44.02
CA ASN A 114 -1.73 24.39 -44.77
C ASN A 114 -1.70 25.91 -44.99
N ASN A 115 -0.86 26.64 -44.24
CA ASN A 115 -0.72 28.10 -44.32
C ASN A 115 0.52 28.55 -45.13
N LEU A 116 1.20 27.61 -45.80
CA LEU A 116 2.30 27.83 -46.76
C LEU A 116 1.80 27.62 -48.18
#